data_AF-A0A1Y2RDJ2-F1
#
_entry.id   AF-A0A1Y2RDJ2-F1
#
_cell.length_a   1.000
_cell.length_b   1.000
_cell.length_c   1.000
_cell.angle_alpha   90.00
_cell.angle_beta   90.00
_cell.angle_gamma   90.00
#
_symmetry.space_group_name_H-M   'P 1'
#
loop_
_entity.id
_entity.type
_entity.pdbx_description
1 polymer ?
#
loop_
_entity_poly.entity_id
_entity_poly.type
_entity_poly.pdbx_seq_one_letter_code
_entity_poly.pdbx_strand_id
1 'polypeptide(L)'
;MLKTYQSGTVNTPIVDYSFDILNNVAQGSHTKWSIVYDISNRKIFFKTLAFPLVKEISFSTFDFNCPEDPKAWNMNQAGKGNVTSLFVNFSEELNRQIVEKSFAESTSEFVANLEEISRTWQYAATVTCAN
;
A
#
# COMPACT_ATOMS: atom_id res chain seq x y z
N MET A 1 18.91 17.64 7.75
CA MET A 1 19.71 17.03 8.84
C MET A 1 18.82 16.92 10.06
N LEU A 2 18.42 15.70 10.44
CA LEU A 2 17.67 15.46 11.67
C LEU A 2 18.63 15.70 12.84
N LYS A 3 18.25 16.62 13.74
CA LYS A 3 18.98 16.88 14.98
C LYS A 3 19.09 15.56 15.77
N THR A 4 20.26 15.38 16.36
CA THR A 4 20.66 14.25 17.22
C THR A 4 19.54 13.87 18.19
N TYR A 5 18.88 12.75 17.90
CA TYR A 5 17.92 12.12 18.80
C TYR A 5 18.70 11.58 19.99
N GLN A 6 18.40 12.07 21.19
CA GLN A 6 18.96 11.50 22.40
C GLN A 6 18.37 10.09 22.57
N SER A 7 19.23 9.08 22.50
CA SER A 7 18.88 7.70 22.86
C SER A 7 18.60 7.62 24.36
N GLY A 8 17.41 8.03 24.77
CA GLY A 8 16.74 7.36 25.88
C GLY A 8 16.48 5.92 25.44
N THR A 9 16.57 4.96 26.35
CA THR A 9 16.23 3.55 26.08
C THR A 9 14.76 3.46 25.67
N VAL A 10 14.49 3.53 24.36
CA VAL A 10 13.18 3.24 23.80
C VAL A 10 13.02 1.72 23.86
N ASN A 11 12.24 1.24 24.84
CA ASN A 11 11.91 -0.19 24.98
C ASN A 11 10.86 -0.66 23.97
N THR A 12 10.31 0.26 23.17
CA THR A 12 9.33 -0.03 22.12
C THR A 12 10.06 -0.38 20.82
N PRO A 13 9.68 -1.46 20.11
CA PRO A 13 10.17 -1.73 18.77
C PRO A 13 10.01 -0.51 17.85
N ILE A 14 11.00 -0.21 17.02
CA ILE A 14 11.02 1.02 16.20
C ILE A 14 9.81 1.15 15.26
N VAL A 15 9.29 0.01 14.78
CA VAL A 15 8.09 -0.06 13.93
C VAL A 15 6.85 0.38 14.72
N ASP A 16 6.71 -0.09 15.96
CA ASP A 16 5.58 0.27 16.83
C ASP A 16 5.65 1.75 17.20
N TYR A 17 6.83 2.24 17.57
CA TYR A 17 7.06 3.67 17.83
C TYR A 17 6.72 4.54 16.61
N SER A 18 7.05 4.08 15.40
CA SER A 18 6.71 4.79 14.17
C SER A 18 5.21 4.85 13.94
N PHE A 19 4.48 3.76 14.21
CA PHE A 19 3.02 3.77 14.16
C PHE A 19 2.39 4.67 15.23
N ASP A 20 2.99 4.79 16.42
CA ASP A 20 2.52 5.72 17.45
C ASP A 20 2.63 7.17 16.99
N ILE A 21 3.74 7.55 16.34
CA ILE A 21 3.88 8.87 15.71
C ILE A 21 2.78 9.07 14.65
N LEU A 22 2.57 8.09 13.77
CA LEU A 22 1.55 8.18 12.72
C LEU A 22 0.13 8.27 13.31
N ASN A 23 -0.14 7.58 14.42
CA ASN A 23 -1.42 7.68 15.12
C ASN A 23 -1.64 9.09 15.69
N ASN A 24 -0.60 9.76 16.20
CA ASN A 24 -0.69 11.12 16.75
C ASN A 24 -0.99 12.19 15.70
N VAL A 25 -0.62 11.96 14.44
CA VAL A 25 -0.89 12.89 13.32
C VAL A 25 -2.07 12.44 12.44
N ALA A 26 -2.72 11.33 12.79
CA ALA A 26 -3.86 10.81 12.04
C ALA A 26 -5.07 11.74 12.15
N GLN A 27 -5.81 11.87 11.05
CA GLN A 27 -7.01 12.71 10.96
C GLN A 27 -8.28 11.86 11.16
N GLY A 28 -8.30 11.05 12.22
CA GLY A 28 -9.43 10.15 12.52
C GLY A 28 -9.81 9.29 11.31
N SER A 29 -11.09 9.35 10.89
CA SER A 29 -11.60 8.58 9.75
C SER A 29 -11.09 9.03 8.37
N HIS A 30 -10.40 10.18 8.28
CA HIS A 30 -9.82 10.66 7.02
C HIS A 30 -8.48 9.98 6.71
N THR A 31 -7.74 9.50 7.71
CA THR A 31 -6.55 8.67 7.49
C THR A 31 -6.98 7.25 7.13
N LYS A 32 -6.88 6.90 5.84
CA LYS A 32 -7.31 5.58 5.32
C LYS A 32 -6.27 4.48 5.50
N TRP A 33 -4.99 4.85 5.59
CA TRP A 33 -3.86 3.95 5.77
C TRP A 33 -2.73 4.62 6.54
N SER A 34 -1.90 3.80 7.17
CA SER A 34 -0.63 4.20 7.78
C SER A 34 0.44 3.24 7.32
N ILE A 35 1.59 3.75 6.88
CA ILE A 35 2.67 2.96 6.28
C ILE A 35 3.99 3.36 6.93
N VAL A 36 4.76 2.36 7.36
CA VAL A 36 6.10 2.50 7.91
C VAL A 36 7.06 1.74 7.01
N TYR A 37 8.08 2.44 6.49
CA TYR A 37 9.13 1.86 5.67
C TYR A 37 10.35 1.56 6.52
N ASP A 38 10.68 0.28 6.68
CA ASP A 38 11.97 -0.15 7.21
C ASP A 38 12.93 -0.36 6.03
N ILE A 39 13.63 0.72 5.68
CA ILE A 39 14.54 0.76 4.54
C ILE A 39 15.72 -0.20 4.77
N SER A 40 16.25 -0.25 6.00
CA SER A 40 17.42 -1.07 6.34
C SER A 40 17.16 -2.56 6.13
N ASN A 41 15.98 -3.03 6.52
CA ASN A 41 15.60 -4.44 6.36
C ASN A 41 14.76 -4.72 5.11
N ARG A 42 14.52 -3.71 4.26
CA ARG A 42 13.67 -3.81 3.07
C ARG A 42 12.29 -4.39 3.39
N LYS A 43 11.64 -3.84 4.41
CA LYS A 43 10.28 -4.23 4.82
C LYS A 43 9.35 -3.03 4.77
N ILE A 44 8.11 -3.30 4.38
CA ILE A 44 7.03 -2.31 4.41
C ILE A 44 5.99 -2.81 5.39
N PHE A 45 5.69 -2.02 6.41
CA PHE A 45 4.64 -2.31 7.38
C PHE A 45 3.46 -1.38 7.13
N PHE A 46 2.24 -1.90 7.16
CA PHE A 46 1.07 -1.05 6.97
C PHE A 46 -0.17 -1.60 7.67
N LYS A 47 -1.12 -0.72 7.89
CA LYS A 47 -2.49 -1.02 8.32
C LYS A 47 -3.45 -0.10 7.59
N THR A 48 -4.69 -0.53 7.43
CA THR A 48 -5.76 0.30 6.84
C THR A 48 -6.82 0.61 7.88
N LEU A 49 -7.63 1.63 7.64
CA LEU A 49 -8.69 2.04 8.56
C LEU A 49 -9.63 0.87 8.90
N ALA A 50 -10.00 0.07 7.90
CA ALA A 50 -10.88 -1.09 8.06
C ALA A 50 -10.17 -2.32 8.64
N PHE A 51 -8.84 -2.43 8.50
CA PHE A 51 -8.06 -3.59 8.93
C PHE A 51 -6.82 -3.13 9.72
N PRO A 52 -6.97 -2.89 11.05
CA PRO A 52 -5.97 -2.20 11.86
C PRO A 52 -4.78 -3.07 12.28
N LEU A 53 -4.85 -4.39 12.05
CA LEU A 53 -3.72 -5.28 12.29
C LEU A 53 -2.60 -5.01 11.28
N VAL A 54 -1.37 -4.89 11.79
CA VAL A 54 -0.19 -4.61 10.96
C VAL A 54 0.09 -5.80 10.03
N LYS A 55 0.24 -5.47 8.75
CA LYS A 55 0.70 -6.34 7.69
C LYS A 55 2.11 -5.95 7.30
N GLU A 56 2.91 -6.93 6.91
CA GLU A 56 4.31 -6.77 6.50
C GLU A 56 4.49 -7.30 5.07
N ILE A 57 5.20 -6.54 4.26
CA ILE A 57 5.71 -6.96 2.96
C ILE A 57 7.24 -7.03 3.07
N SER A 58 7.81 -8.19 2.76
CA SER A 58 9.26 -8.36 2.59
C SER A 58 9.65 -7.93 1.18
N PHE A 59 10.05 -6.67 1.04
CA PHE A 59 10.37 -6.07 -0.25
C PHE A 59 11.55 -6.78 -0.94
N SER A 60 12.47 -7.35 -0.17
CA SER A 60 13.61 -8.11 -0.70
C SER A 60 13.27 -9.40 -1.45
N THR A 61 12.05 -9.90 -1.36
CA THR A 61 11.66 -11.17 -2.03
C THR A 61 11.16 -10.99 -3.46
N PHE A 62 10.90 -9.75 -3.88
CA PHE A 62 10.45 -9.47 -5.25
C PHE A 62 11.64 -9.35 -6.19
N ASP A 63 11.45 -9.83 -7.42
CA ASP A 63 12.36 -9.52 -8.53
C ASP A 63 12.01 -8.13 -9.10
N PHE A 64 13.00 -7.26 -9.16
CA PHE A 64 12.89 -5.90 -9.69
C PHE A 64 13.64 -5.72 -11.02
N ASN A 65 14.26 -6.78 -11.56
CA ASN A 65 14.56 -6.79 -12.99
C ASN A 65 13.24 -6.64 -13.74
N CYS A 66 13.28 -6.05 -14.94
CA CYS A 66 12.07 -5.79 -15.73
C CYS A 66 11.17 -7.03 -15.78
N PRO A 67 10.12 -7.11 -14.93
CA PRO A 67 9.46 -8.38 -14.71
C PRO A 67 8.41 -8.53 -15.79
N GLU A 68 8.37 -9.69 -16.43
CA GLU A 68 7.27 -10.04 -17.34
C GLU A 68 5.93 -10.10 -16.57
N ASP A 69 5.99 -10.36 -15.26
CA ASP A 69 4.83 -10.54 -14.37
C ASP A 69 4.86 -9.59 -13.16
N PRO A 70 4.40 -8.33 -13.28
CA PRO A 70 4.24 -7.46 -12.12
C PRO A 70 3.32 -8.10 -11.07
N LYS A 71 3.60 -7.86 -9.79
CA LYS A 71 2.84 -8.46 -8.68
C LYS A 71 1.84 -7.47 -8.09
N ALA A 72 0.66 -7.95 -7.71
CA ALA A 72 -0.40 -7.15 -7.13
C ALA A 72 -1.11 -7.89 -5.98
N TRP A 73 -1.66 -7.11 -5.04
CA TRP A 73 -2.45 -7.63 -3.94
C TRP A 73 -3.45 -6.59 -3.45
N ASN A 74 -4.68 -6.99 -3.16
CA ASN A 74 -5.67 -6.10 -2.56
C ASN A 74 -5.33 -5.87 -1.07
N MET A 75 -4.95 -4.65 -0.72
CA MET A 75 -4.56 -4.30 0.65
C MET A 75 -5.75 -4.21 1.64
N ASN A 76 -6.96 -3.99 1.13
CA ASN A 76 -8.19 -3.78 1.91
C ASN A 76 -8.89 -5.11 2.23
N GLN A 77 -8.15 -6.01 2.88
CA GLN A 77 -8.67 -7.27 3.40
C GLN A 77 -8.05 -7.63 4.75
N ALA A 78 -8.67 -8.59 5.45
CA ALA A 78 -8.17 -9.10 6.71
C ALA A 78 -6.80 -9.78 6.53
N GLY A 79 -5.93 -9.64 7.53
CA GLY A 79 -4.59 -10.21 7.52
C GLY A 79 -3.72 -9.61 8.63
N LYS A 80 -2.63 -10.30 8.98
CA LYS A 80 -1.64 -9.86 9.98
C LYS A 80 -0.28 -10.46 9.66
N GLY A 81 0.79 -9.76 10.04
CA GLY A 81 2.15 -10.23 9.82
C GLY A 81 2.52 -10.26 8.33
N ASN A 82 3.42 -11.17 7.95
CA ASN A 82 3.94 -11.24 6.60
C ASN A 82 2.86 -11.68 5.59
N VAL A 83 2.54 -10.81 4.63
CA VAL A 83 1.55 -11.05 3.56
C VAL A 83 2.21 -11.17 2.19
N THR A 84 3.53 -11.26 2.13
CA THR A 84 4.31 -11.19 0.87
C THR A 84 3.92 -12.30 -0.11
N SER A 85 3.67 -13.51 0.40
CA SER A 85 3.27 -14.66 -0.42
C SER A 85 1.84 -14.58 -0.95
N LEU A 86 1.04 -13.58 -0.53
CA LEU A 86 -0.33 -13.40 -1.00
C LEU A 86 -0.39 -12.57 -2.29
N PHE A 87 0.73 -11.99 -2.71
CA PHE A 87 0.82 -11.27 -3.98
C PHE A 87 0.68 -12.25 -5.15
N VAL A 88 -0.16 -11.87 -6.10
CA VAL A 88 -0.42 -12.62 -7.33
C VAL A 88 0.10 -11.85 -8.53
N ASN A 89 0.16 -12.48 -9.70
CA ASN A 89 0.41 -11.74 -10.93
C ASN A 89 -0.69 -10.70 -11.13
N PHE A 90 -0.28 -9.50 -11.50
CA PHE A 90 -1.19 -8.45 -11.92
C PHE A 90 -2.02 -8.96 -13.10
N SER A 91 -3.30 -8.61 -13.09
CA SER A 91 -4.18 -8.75 -14.24
C SER A 91 -4.99 -7.47 -14.38
N GLU A 92 -5.32 -7.16 -15.62
CA GLU A 92 -6.17 -6.02 -15.95
C GLU A 92 -7.55 -6.15 -15.28
N GLU A 93 -8.07 -7.37 -15.15
CA GLU A 93 -9.31 -7.68 -14.42
C GLU A 93 -9.21 -7.30 -12.93
N LEU A 94 -8.11 -7.65 -12.26
CA LEU A 94 -7.87 -7.28 -10.87
C LEU A 94 -7.87 -5.75 -10.70
N ASN A 95 -7.24 -5.04 -11.64
CA ASN A 95 -7.20 -3.58 -11.62
C ASN A 95 -8.58 -2.96 -11.89
N ARG A 96 -9.32 -3.50 -12.87
CA ARG A 96 -10.67 -3.05 -13.23
C ARG A 96 -11.59 -3.08 -12.02
N GLN A 97 -11.63 -4.19 -11.29
CA GLN A 97 -12.47 -4.34 -10.11
C GLN A 97 -12.18 -3.28 -9.03
N ILE A 98 -10.90 -2.95 -8.80
CA ILE A 98 -10.49 -1.95 -7.81
C ILE A 98 -10.88 -0.54 -8.27
N VAL A 99 -10.63 -0.21 -9.55
CA VAL A 99 -10.90 1.12 -10.11
C VAL A 99 -12.39 1.39 -10.22
N GLU A 100 -13.17 0.44 -10.76
CA GLU A 100 -14.64 0.57 -10.88
C GLU A 100 -15.28 0.73 -9.50
N LYS A 101 -14.85 -0.07 -8.52
CA LYS A 101 -15.30 0.08 -7.13
C LYS A 101 -14.98 1.48 -6.59
N SER A 102 -13.77 1.98 -6.83
CA SER A 102 -13.33 3.28 -6.35
C SER A 102 -14.15 4.43 -6.95
N PHE A 103 -14.47 4.37 -8.25
CA PHE A 103 -15.37 5.33 -8.88
C PHE A 103 -16.79 5.24 -8.34
N ALA A 104 -17.33 4.02 -8.19
CA ALA A 104 -18.67 3.81 -7.63
C ALA A 104 -18.80 4.41 -6.22
N GLU A 105 -17.79 4.19 -5.36
CA GLU A 105 -17.73 4.73 -4.00
C GLU A 105 -17.50 6.26 -3.96
N SER A 106 -17.04 6.87 -5.05
CA SER A 106 -16.74 8.31 -5.15
C SER A 106 -17.82 9.11 -5.89
N THR A 107 -18.92 8.48 -6.30
CA THR A 107 -19.98 9.11 -7.12
C THR A 107 -20.61 10.35 -6.49
N SER A 108 -20.56 10.51 -5.16
CA SER A 108 -21.04 11.73 -4.48
C SER A 108 -20.16 12.96 -4.74
N GLU A 109 -18.87 12.75 -5.00
CA GLU A 109 -17.89 13.82 -5.16
C GLU A 109 -17.51 14.03 -6.64
N PHE A 110 -17.56 12.97 -7.43
CA PHE A 110 -17.08 12.98 -8.80
C PHE A 110 -17.85 11.97 -9.67
N VAL A 111 -18.27 12.41 -10.85
CA VAL A 111 -18.91 11.56 -11.86
C VAL A 111 -18.00 11.51 -13.09
N ALA A 112 -17.43 10.34 -13.36
CA ALA A 112 -16.73 10.05 -14.62
C ALA A 112 -17.67 9.34 -15.60
N ASN A 113 -17.37 9.50 -16.88
CA ASN A 113 -18.00 8.67 -17.91
C ASN A 113 -17.31 7.29 -18.02
N LEU A 114 -17.97 6.33 -18.67
CA LEU A 114 -17.47 4.96 -18.78
C LEU A 114 -16.14 4.85 -19.54
N GLU A 115 -15.88 5.76 -20.49
CA GLU A 115 -14.62 5.80 -21.24
C GLU A 115 -13.46 6.22 -20.32
N GLU A 116 -13.67 7.22 -19.46
CA GLU A 116 -12.68 7.67 -18.47
C GLU A 116 -12.35 6.58 -17.46
N ILE A 117 -13.36 5.89 -16.95
CA ILE A 117 -13.18 4.75 -16.04
C ILE A 117 -12.37 3.66 -16.75
N SER A 118 -12.73 3.35 -18.00
CA SER A 118 -12.06 2.34 -18.83
C SER A 118 -10.57 2.63 -19.03
N ARG A 119 -10.25 3.85 -19.49
CA ARG A 119 -8.85 4.27 -19.67
C ARG A 119 -8.05 4.20 -18.38
N THR A 120 -8.67 4.48 -17.23
CA THR A 120 -7.99 4.48 -15.93
C THR A 120 -7.53 3.08 -15.55
N TRP A 121 -8.37 2.05 -15.66
CA TRP A 121 -7.94 0.69 -15.32
C TRP A 121 -7.08 0.03 -16.41
N GLN A 122 -7.24 0.44 -17.67
CA GLN A 122 -6.40 -0.03 -18.78
C GLN A 122 -4.96 0.51 -18.70
N TYR A 123 -4.77 1.72 -18.17
CA TYR A 123 -3.46 2.38 -18.16
C TYR A 123 -2.34 1.52 -17.54
N ALA A 124 -2.63 0.83 -16.44
CA ALA A 124 -1.64 0.00 -15.75
C ALA A 124 -1.07 -1.12 -16.64
N ALA A 125 -1.85 -1.68 -17.57
CA ALA A 125 -1.42 -2.71 -18.49
C ALA A 125 -0.52 -2.17 -19.62
N THR A 126 -0.49 -0.85 -19.83
CA THR A 126 0.38 -0.20 -20.83
C THR A 126 1.79 0.09 -20.30
N VAL A 127 1.99 -0.02 -18.98
CA VAL A 127 3.28 0.24 -18.33
C VAL A 127 4.21 -0.94 -18.63
N THR A 128 5.28 -0.64 -19.36
CA THR A 128 6.33 -1.58 -19.75
C THR A 128 7.69 -0.96 -19.45
N CYS A 129 8.73 -1.78 -19.33
CA CYS A 129 10.09 -1.26 -19.15
C CYS A 129 10.59 -0.65 -20.46
N ALA A 130 11.43 0.37 -20.35
CA ALA A 130 12.19 0.86 -21.49
C ALA A 130 13.23 -0.20 -21.90
N ASN A 131 13.24 -0.56 -23.18
CA ASN A 131 14.27 -1.39 -23.80
C ASN A 131 15.60 -0.63 -23.90
#